data_AF-A0A7X3JXZ6-F1
#
_entry.id   AF-A0A7X3JXZ6-F1
#
_cell.length_a   1.000
_cell.length_b   1.000
_cell.length_c   1.000
_cell.angle_alpha   90.00
_cell.angle_beta   90.00
_cell.angle_gamma   90.00
#
_symmetry.space_group_name_H-M   'P 1'
#
loop_
_entity.id
_entity.type
_entity.pdbx_description
1 polymer ?
#
loop_
_entity_poly.entity_id
_entity_poly.type
_entity_poly.pdbx_seq_one_letter_code
_entity_poly.pdbx_strand_id
1 'polypeptide(L)'
;MKKQLHRIVLIGFAIAILPAATGCETVHNLQSNDQSGAAATPAVTSNTNKPAPSTPDPDRSAAVSSNGEEPSDMVKEKPQVSPDKAYRVSKPTLMGATLGTPKEEVLNLFGKARNTFIMDEDPQAVTVYEYPDFSIGFNVFDRLEFIQVLSPDIDPGLSGLHLGDSIGEALNVLGKPDNRTDYVLAYKALNTILKLDVDPGSGTIKSIKLFPAS
;
A
#
# COMPACT_ATOMS: atom_id res chain seq x y z
N MET A 1 7.61 -47.58 -26.04
CA MET A 1 7.29 -47.32 -27.47
C MET A 1 6.04 -46.44 -27.55
N LYS A 2 5.78 -45.83 -28.72
CA LYS A 2 4.66 -44.91 -29.04
C LYS A 2 4.75 -43.49 -28.45
N LYS A 3 5.48 -42.65 -29.19
CA LYS A 3 5.32 -41.19 -29.24
C LYS A 3 3.91 -40.87 -29.79
N GLN A 4 3.30 -39.76 -29.38
CA GLN A 4 2.52 -38.94 -30.32
C GLN A 4 2.77 -37.44 -30.08
N LEU A 5 3.16 -36.78 -31.17
CA LEU A 5 3.20 -35.32 -31.32
C LEU A 5 1.86 -34.82 -31.90
N HIS A 6 1.79 -33.50 -32.13
CA HIS A 6 0.79 -32.76 -32.92
C HIS A 6 -0.45 -32.32 -32.11
N ARG A 7 -0.99 -31.10 -32.30
CA ARG A 7 -0.77 -30.10 -33.37
C ARG A 7 -0.82 -28.66 -32.83
N ILE A 8 -0.02 -27.79 -33.44
CA ILE A 8 -0.15 -26.33 -33.36
C ILE A 8 -1.41 -25.91 -34.12
N VAL A 9 -2.19 -24.97 -33.58
CA VAL A 9 -3.14 -24.14 -34.33
C VAL A 9 -2.87 -22.68 -33.95
N LEU A 10 -2.40 -21.91 -34.93
CA LEU A 10 -2.00 -20.52 -34.76
C LEU A 10 -3.00 -19.68 -35.56
N ILE A 11 -4.00 -19.12 -34.88
CA ILE A 11 -5.01 -18.24 -35.49
C ILE A 11 -4.58 -16.81 -35.22
N GLY A 12 -3.97 -16.18 -36.22
CA GLY A 12 -3.77 -14.75 -36.23
C GLY A 12 -5.10 -14.04 -36.54
N PHE A 13 -5.36 -12.93 -35.85
CA PHE A 13 -6.36 -11.95 -36.27
C PHE A 13 -5.67 -10.63 -36.55
N ALA A 14 -5.97 -10.05 -37.71
CA ALA A 14 -5.31 -8.87 -38.22
C ALA A 14 -6.21 -7.62 -38.08
N ILE A 15 -5.57 -6.52 -37.70
CA ILE A 15 -5.79 -5.15 -38.20
C ILE A 15 -7.23 -4.59 -38.17
N ALA A 16 -7.40 -3.51 -37.39
CA ALA A 16 -8.04 -2.28 -37.87
C ALA A 16 -7.49 -1.06 -37.11
N ILE A 17 -6.92 -0.08 -37.84
CA ILE A 17 -6.56 1.24 -37.32
C ILE A 17 -7.56 2.24 -37.93
N LEU A 18 -8.13 3.13 -37.12
CA LEU A 18 -8.89 4.29 -37.59
C LEU A 18 -8.54 5.55 -36.78
N PRO A 19 -8.06 6.62 -37.42
CA PRO A 19 -7.90 7.94 -36.80
C PRO A 19 -9.01 8.92 -37.24
N ALA A 20 -9.52 9.73 -36.30
CA ALA A 20 -10.20 11.02 -36.52
C ALA A 20 -10.71 11.58 -35.18
N ALA A 21 -10.89 12.88 -34.95
CA ALA A 21 -10.27 14.09 -35.50
C ALA A 21 -10.66 15.31 -34.62
N THR A 22 -9.81 16.34 -34.57
CA THR A 22 -10.09 17.80 -34.44
C THR A 22 -11.35 18.31 -33.70
N GLY A 23 -11.17 19.27 -32.78
CA GLY A 23 -12.23 20.19 -32.32
C GLY A 23 -11.75 21.34 -31.41
N CYS A 24 -11.57 22.53 -32.00
CA CYS A 24 -11.35 23.90 -31.49
C CYS A 24 -11.38 24.15 -29.95
N GLU A 25 -10.38 24.80 -29.33
CA GLU A 25 -10.04 26.24 -29.39
C GLU A 25 -11.13 27.22 -28.89
N THR A 26 -10.79 28.03 -27.87
CA THR A 26 -11.02 29.50 -27.82
C THR A 26 -10.19 30.12 -26.69
N VAL A 27 -9.58 31.27 -26.95
CA VAL A 27 -8.70 32.02 -26.04
C VAL A 27 -9.27 33.41 -25.77
N HIS A 28 -9.38 33.84 -24.51
CA HIS A 28 -9.46 35.24 -24.04
C HIS A 28 -9.16 35.20 -22.51
N ASN A 29 -8.03 35.62 -21.96
CA ASN A 29 -7.26 36.88 -22.01
C ASN A 29 -7.85 38.02 -21.14
N LEU A 30 -6.93 38.77 -20.49
CA LEU A 30 -7.09 39.98 -19.67
C LEU A 30 -7.60 39.81 -18.22
N GLN A 31 -7.27 40.69 -17.25
CA GLN A 31 -6.00 41.40 -16.94
C GLN A 31 -6.08 41.98 -15.51
N SER A 32 -5.02 41.76 -14.71
CA SER A 32 -4.44 42.52 -13.58
C SER A 32 -5.21 43.48 -12.62
N ASN A 33 -4.59 43.67 -11.45
CA ASN A 33 -4.72 44.77 -10.45
C ASN A 33 -5.96 44.71 -9.51
N ASP A 34 -5.89 45.14 -8.23
CA ASP A 34 -4.81 45.79 -7.46
C ASP A 34 -4.95 45.60 -5.92
N GLN A 35 -3.98 46.15 -5.17
CA GLN A 35 -4.00 46.51 -3.73
C GLN A 35 -4.05 45.34 -2.69
N SER A 36 -3.12 45.18 -1.74
CA SER A 36 -2.28 46.10 -0.93
C SER A 36 -3.04 46.86 0.18
N GLY A 37 -2.70 46.58 1.44
CA GLY A 37 -3.21 47.30 2.63
C GLY A 37 -3.02 46.49 3.93
N ALA A 38 -2.32 47.07 4.92
CA ALA A 38 -1.89 46.35 6.12
C ALA A 38 -2.71 46.69 7.40
N ALA A 39 -2.77 45.70 8.30
CA ALA A 39 -2.88 45.73 9.76
C ALA A 39 -3.46 46.95 10.52
N ALA A 40 -4.42 46.69 11.43
CA ALA A 40 -4.42 47.20 12.82
C ALA A 40 -5.44 46.49 13.75
N THR A 41 -4.99 46.09 14.94
CA THR A 41 -5.79 45.75 16.15
C THR A 41 -5.82 46.97 17.10
N PRO A 42 -6.83 47.18 17.98
CA PRO A 42 -6.99 46.47 19.27
C PRO A 42 -8.48 46.07 19.54
N ALA A 43 -9.00 45.69 20.72
CA ALA A 43 -8.54 45.77 22.12
C ALA A 43 -9.10 44.64 23.04
N VAL A 44 -9.14 44.90 24.36
CA VAL A 44 -9.44 44.00 25.50
C VAL A 44 -10.72 44.49 26.24
N THR A 45 -11.56 43.65 26.89
CA THR A 45 -11.66 43.45 28.37
C THR A 45 -12.85 42.49 28.66
N SER A 46 -12.67 41.24 29.11
CA SER A 46 -12.54 40.72 30.51
C SER A 46 -13.78 40.80 31.41
N ASN A 47 -14.21 39.66 31.99
CA ASN A 47 -14.71 39.50 33.37
C ASN A 47 -14.82 37.99 33.78
N THR A 48 -14.96 37.70 35.08
CA THR A 48 -14.23 36.58 35.75
C THR A 48 -15.07 35.64 36.67
N ASN A 49 -14.51 34.47 37.03
CA ASN A 49 -14.77 33.55 38.20
C ASN A 49 -15.98 32.56 38.14
N LYS A 50 -15.86 31.21 38.10
CA LYS A 50 -15.27 30.17 39.04
C LYS A 50 -16.07 30.00 40.37
N PRO A 51 -16.28 28.79 41.00
CA PRO A 51 -15.96 27.37 40.70
C PRO A 51 -17.15 26.33 40.79
N ALA A 52 -16.83 25.02 40.69
CA ALA A 52 -17.72 23.83 40.75
C ALA A 52 -18.03 23.27 42.17
N PRO A 53 -18.80 22.16 42.26
CA PRO A 53 -18.32 20.95 42.99
C PRO A 53 -18.53 19.61 42.22
N SER A 54 -18.08 18.48 42.79
CA SER A 54 -17.72 17.23 42.07
C SER A 54 -18.46 15.94 42.50
N THR A 55 -18.27 14.87 41.67
CA THR A 55 -18.33 13.40 41.99
C THR A 55 -19.68 12.73 42.35
N PRO A 56 -19.84 11.37 42.24
CA PRO A 56 -18.90 10.31 41.79
C PRO A 56 -19.43 9.36 40.67
N ASP A 57 -18.56 8.45 40.19
CA ASP A 57 -18.87 7.30 39.32
C ASP A 57 -19.85 6.27 39.93
N PRO A 58 -20.40 5.36 39.09
CA PRO A 58 -19.96 3.98 39.22
C PRO A 58 -19.64 3.25 37.91
N ASP A 59 -18.47 2.60 37.93
CA ASP A 59 -18.22 1.22 37.50
C ASP A 59 -18.76 0.78 36.13
N ARG A 60 -17.89 0.84 35.12
CA ARG A 60 -17.95 -0.06 33.97
C ARG A 60 -16.59 -0.65 33.69
N SER A 61 -16.29 -1.74 34.39
CA SER A 61 -15.14 -2.62 34.16
C SER A 61 -15.06 -3.07 32.69
N ALA A 62 -14.33 -2.31 31.86
CA ALA A 62 -13.89 -2.77 30.55
C ALA A 62 -12.72 -3.74 30.78
N ALA A 63 -13.02 -5.04 30.72
CA ALA A 63 -12.01 -6.09 30.77
C ALA A 63 -11.13 -6.04 29.52
N VAL A 64 -10.10 -5.20 29.54
CA VAL A 64 -8.98 -5.27 28.60
C VAL A 64 -8.25 -6.57 28.90
N SER A 65 -8.58 -7.63 28.15
CA SER A 65 -7.89 -8.91 28.23
C SER A 65 -6.53 -8.79 27.53
N SER A 66 -5.60 -8.10 28.17
CA SER A 66 -4.19 -8.10 27.80
C SER A 66 -3.58 -9.45 28.16
N ASN A 67 -3.88 -10.47 27.35
CA ASN A 67 -3.20 -11.76 27.40
C ASN A 67 -1.79 -11.60 26.81
N GLY A 68 -0.95 -10.88 27.56
CA GLY A 68 0.46 -10.64 27.27
C GLY A 68 1.30 -11.89 27.47
N GLU A 69 1.04 -12.92 26.66
CA GLU A 69 1.98 -14.01 26.47
C GLU A 69 3.13 -13.49 25.60
N GLU A 70 4.21 -13.12 26.26
CA GLU A 70 5.51 -12.85 25.65
C GLU A 70 5.86 -14.03 24.71
N PRO A 71 5.96 -13.80 23.38
CA PRO A 71 6.21 -14.87 22.45
C PRO A 71 7.64 -15.38 22.69
N SER A 72 7.77 -16.65 23.05
CA SER A 72 9.06 -17.30 23.14
C SER A 72 9.79 -17.21 21.79
N ASP A 73 11.01 -16.65 21.82
CA ASP A 73 11.84 -16.36 20.65
C ASP A 73 12.30 -17.64 19.92
N MET A 74 11.38 -18.26 19.19
CA MET A 74 11.73 -18.95 17.96
C MET A 74 11.81 -17.88 16.87
N VAL A 75 13.00 -17.33 16.66
CA VAL A 75 13.30 -16.44 15.53
C VAL A 75 13.08 -17.21 14.24
N LYS A 76 11.85 -17.12 13.69
CA LYS A 76 11.54 -17.61 12.34
C LYS A 76 12.36 -16.76 11.39
N GLU A 77 13.24 -17.40 10.62
CA GLU A 77 14.11 -16.74 9.66
C GLU A 77 13.29 -15.84 8.72
N LYS A 78 13.77 -14.61 8.44
CA LYS A 78 12.99 -13.62 7.68
C LYS A 78 12.63 -14.20 6.29
N PRO A 79 11.37 -14.06 5.81
CA PRO A 79 10.96 -14.68 4.55
C PRO A 79 11.84 -14.28 3.37
N GLN A 80 12.47 -15.26 2.72
CA GLN A 80 13.18 -15.12 1.46
C GLN A 80 12.25 -15.48 0.30
N VAL A 81 12.22 -14.68 -0.78
CA VAL A 81 11.31 -14.92 -1.91
C VAL A 81 11.99 -15.74 -3.00
N SER A 82 11.46 -16.92 -3.27
CA SER A 82 11.96 -17.76 -4.37
C SER A 82 11.67 -17.13 -5.75
N PRO A 83 12.52 -17.32 -6.78
CA PRO A 83 12.36 -16.64 -8.08
C PRO A 83 11.04 -16.91 -8.83
N ASP A 84 10.34 -18.01 -8.53
CA ASP A 84 9.01 -18.37 -9.03
C ASP A 84 7.84 -17.66 -8.32
N LYS A 85 8.12 -17.09 -7.14
CA LYS A 85 7.22 -16.27 -6.33
C LYS A 85 7.53 -14.77 -6.39
N ALA A 86 8.68 -14.38 -6.96
CA ALA A 86 9.05 -13.00 -7.22
C ALA A 86 8.03 -12.27 -8.11
N TYR A 87 7.91 -10.96 -7.94
CA TYR A 87 6.94 -10.10 -8.65
C TYR A 87 7.15 -10.15 -10.16
N ARG A 88 6.04 -10.32 -10.90
CA ARG A 88 5.95 -10.17 -12.35
C ARG A 88 4.65 -9.44 -12.68
N VAL A 89 4.64 -8.63 -13.74
CA VAL A 89 3.39 -7.95 -14.19
C VAL A 89 2.28 -8.96 -14.53
N SER A 90 2.64 -10.17 -15.00
CA SER A 90 1.71 -11.28 -15.26
C SER A 90 1.31 -12.10 -14.02
N LYS A 91 1.97 -11.89 -12.87
CA LYS A 91 1.71 -12.56 -11.59
C LYS A 91 2.16 -11.64 -10.45
N PRO A 92 1.37 -10.61 -10.10
CA PRO A 92 1.75 -9.63 -9.09
C PRO A 92 1.78 -10.26 -7.70
N THR A 93 2.94 -10.19 -7.05
CA THR A 93 3.16 -10.69 -5.69
C THR A 93 3.98 -9.69 -4.88
N LEU A 94 3.85 -9.73 -3.56
CA LEU A 94 4.76 -9.02 -2.64
C LEU A 94 5.12 -9.99 -1.51
N MET A 95 6.41 -10.09 -1.18
CA MET A 95 6.96 -11.13 -0.27
C MET A 95 6.55 -12.57 -0.68
N GLY A 96 6.32 -12.80 -1.96
CA GLY A 96 5.89 -14.09 -2.52
C GLY A 96 4.41 -14.46 -2.33
N ALA A 97 3.59 -13.60 -1.75
CA ALA A 97 2.13 -13.80 -1.61
C ALA A 97 1.34 -12.98 -2.66
N THR A 98 0.16 -13.50 -3.04
CA THR A 98 -0.73 -12.87 -4.04
C THR A 98 -1.97 -12.33 -3.33
N LEU A 99 -2.52 -11.20 -3.79
CA LEU A 99 -3.82 -10.75 -3.29
C LEU A 99 -4.92 -11.77 -3.62
N GLY A 100 -5.90 -11.93 -2.74
CA GLY A 100 -6.93 -12.97 -2.83
C GLY A 100 -6.51 -14.36 -2.31
N THR A 101 -5.23 -14.60 -1.99
CA THR A 101 -4.79 -15.84 -1.31
C THR A 101 -5.54 -16.00 0.02
N PRO A 102 -6.03 -17.21 0.38
CA PRO A 102 -6.73 -17.45 1.63
C PRO A 102 -5.81 -17.23 2.84
N LYS A 103 -6.38 -16.64 3.90
CA LYS A 103 -5.69 -16.27 5.14
C LYS A 103 -4.78 -17.35 5.73
N GLU A 104 -5.25 -18.59 5.82
CA GLU A 104 -4.45 -19.70 6.36
C GLU A 104 -3.15 -19.93 5.59
N GLU A 105 -3.19 -19.86 4.25
CA GLU A 105 -1.99 -20.03 3.40
C GLU A 105 -0.98 -18.89 3.62
N VAL A 106 -1.47 -17.66 3.78
CA VAL A 106 -0.62 -16.48 4.06
C VAL A 106 -0.03 -16.53 5.47
N LEU A 107 -0.81 -16.92 6.48
CA LEU A 107 -0.33 -17.07 7.86
C LEU A 107 0.65 -18.24 8.00
N ASN A 108 0.52 -19.32 7.21
CA ASN A 108 1.54 -20.37 7.14
C ASN A 108 2.89 -19.84 6.62
N LEU A 109 2.86 -18.95 5.62
CA LEU A 109 4.06 -18.30 5.08
C LEU A 109 4.72 -17.40 6.13
N PHE A 110 3.97 -16.48 6.75
CA PHE A 110 4.54 -15.43 7.61
C PHE A 110 4.64 -15.79 9.11
N GLY A 111 3.84 -16.72 9.62
CA GLY A 111 3.82 -17.13 11.02
C GLY A 111 2.88 -16.28 11.89
N LYS A 112 3.18 -16.16 13.18
CA LYS A 112 2.38 -15.39 14.14
C LYS A 112 2.70 -13.90 14.04
N ALA A 113 1.68 -13.06 13.91
CA ALA A 113 1.81 -11.61 13.98
C ALA A 113 2.10 -11.12 15.40
N ARG A 114 2.75 -9.96 15.53
CA ARG A 114 2.96 -9.25 16.80
C ARG A 114 1.64 -8.73 17.37
N ASN A 115 0.77 -8.21 16.50
CA ASN A 115 -0.50 -7.61 16.88
C ASN A 115 -1.56 -7.88 15.79
N THR A 116 -2.83 -7.74 16.13
CA THR A 116 -3.94 -7.83 15.19
C THR A 116 -5.04 -6.84 15.58
N PHE A 117 -5.54 -6.07 14.62
CA PHE A 117 -6.61 -5.09 14.82
C PHE A 117 -7.48 -4.98 13.57
N ILE A 118 -8.69 -4.43 13.71
CA ILE A 118 -9.56 -4.14 12.57
C ILE A 118 -9.33 -2.68 12.17
N MET A 119 -9.08 -2.47 10.88
CA MET A 119 -9.07 -1.18 10.21
C MET A 119 -10.38 -1.04 9.42
N ASP A 120 -10.95 0.16 9.42
CA ASP A 120 -12.27 0.48 8.85
C ASP A 120 -13.47 -0.21 9.54
N GLU A 121 -14.68 0.22 9.17
CA GLU A 121 -15.95 -0.35 9.62
C GLU A 121 -16.61 -1.18 8.50
N ASP A 122 -17.58 -2.03 8.86
CA ASP A 122 -18.31 -2.84 7.89
C ASP A 122 -19.04 -1.98 6.84
N PRO A 123 -19.08 -2.39 5.55
CA PRO A 123 -18.72 -3.72 5.03
C PRO A 123 -17.30 -3.79 4.44
N GLN A 124 -16.41 -2.85 4.74
CA GLN A 124 -15.04 -2.79 4.19
C GLN A 124 -13.96 -3.04 5.25
N ALA A 125 -14.34 -3.56 6.41
CA ALA A 125 -13.44 -3.90 7.49
C ALA A 125 -12.29 -4.83 7.02
N VAL A 126 -11.06 -4.42 7.34
CA VAL A 126 -9.83 -5.18 7.07
C VAL A 126 -9.20 -5.58 8.40
N THR A 127 -9.07 -6.87 8.66
CA THR A 127 -8.29 -7.37 9.80
C THR A 127 -6.80 -7.29 9.45
N VAL A 128 -6.10 -6.34 10.06
CA VAL A 128 -4.66 -6.10 9.88
C VAL A 128 -3.87 -6.96 10.86
N TYR A 129 -2.92 -7.72 10.32
CA TYR A 129 -1.92 -8.47 11.06
C TYR A 129 -0.59 -7.74 10.94
N GLU A 130 -0.06 -7.29 12.08
CA GLU A 130 1.14 -6.47 12.16
C GLU A 130 2.36 -7.30 12.59
N TYR A 131 3.45 -7.22 11.84
CA TYR A 131 4.75 -7.82 12.15
C TYR A 131 5.78 -6.70 12.40
N PRO A 132 6.99 -7.00 12.92
CA PRO A 132 8.00 -5.96 13.16
C PRO A 132 8.41 -5.17 11.91
N ASP A 133 8.46 -5.84 10.77
CA ASP A 133 9.06 -5.34 9.52
C ASP A 133 8.04 -5.07 8.38
N PHE A 134 6.80 -5.54 8.54
CA PHE A 134 5.75 -5.52 7.50
C PHE A 134 4.35 -5.68 8.11
N SER A 135 3.31 -5.45 7.33
CA SER A 135 1.92 -5.73 7.69
C SER A 135 1.15 -6.34 6.52
N ILE A 136 0.09 -7.09 6.85
CA ILE A 136 -0.85 -7.66 5.88
C ILE A 136 -2.28 -7.42 6.35
N GLY A 137 -3.21 -7.23 5.43
CA GLY A 137 -4.64 -7.08 5.72
C GLY A 137 -5.46 -8.20 5.10
N PHE A 138 -6.44 -8.71 5.82
CA PHE A 138 -7.46 -9.61 5.27
C PHE A 138 -8.83 -8.96 5.29
N ASN A 139 -9.56 -9.01 4.18
CA ASN A 139 -10.94 -8.52 4.11
C ASN A 139 -11.91 -9.47 4.85
N VAL A 140 -13.19 -9.06 4.91
CA VAL A 140 -14.30 -9.81 5.54
C VAL A 140 -14.53 -11.25 4.98
N PHE A 141 -13.88 -11.63 3.88
CA PHE A 141 -13.93 -12.98 3.31
C PHE A 141 -12.68 -13.83 3.64
N ASP A 142 -11.86 -13.39 4.60
CA ASP A 142 -10.56 -13.97 4.96
C ASP A 142 -9.62 -14.14 3.75
N ARG A 143 -9.66 -13.16 2.83
CA ARG A 143 -8.77 -13.07 1.66
C ARG A 143 -7.77 -11.94 1.82
N LEU A 144 -6.55 -12.17 1.36
CA LEU A 144 -5.46 -11.20 1.43
C LEU A 144 -5.82 -9.95 0.60
N GLU A 145 -6.03 -8.84 1.30
CA GLU A 145 -6.45 -7.56 0.75
C GLU A 145 -5.25 -6.66 0.44
N PHE A 146 -4.26 -6.62 1.35
CA PHE A 146 -3.02 -5.88 1.10
C PHE A 146 -1.80 -6.51 1.78
N ILE A 147 -0.62 -6.12 1.29
CA ILE A 147 0.69 -6.36 1.92
C ILE A 147 1.46 -5.04 1.89
N GLN A 148 2.17 -4.71 2.98
CA GLN A 148 3.03 -3.53 3.09
C GLN A 148 4.36 -3.88 3.78
N VAL A 149 5.49 -3.61 3.11
CA VAL A 149 6.85 -3.74 3.63
C VAL A 149 7.34 -2.40 4.17
N LEU A 150 7.91 -2.40 5.38
CA LEU A 150 8.36 -1.22 6.14
C LEU A 150 9.84 -1.23 6.52
N SER A 151 10.54 -2.36 6.33
CA SER A 151 11.93 -2.58 6.74
C SER A 151 12.82 -2.97 5.55
N PRO A 152 14.09 -2.51 5.49
CA PRO A 152 15.04 -2.90 4.44
C PRO A 152 15.51 -4.36 4.55
N ASP A 153 15.33 -5.00 5.71
CA ASP A 153 15.73 -6.39 5.97
C ASP A 153 14.82 -7.44 5.31
N ILE A 154 13.71 -7.02 4.70
CA ILE A 154 12.75 -7.89 4.04
C ILE A 154 13.00 -7.87 2.54
N ASP A 155 13.21 -9.04 1.95
CA ASP A 155 13.13 -9.24 0.51
C ASP A 155 11.66 -9.07 0.06
N PRO A 156 11.31 -8.03 -0.72
CA PRO A 156 9.94 -7.86 -1.18
C PRO A 156 9.62 -8.78 -2.38
N GLY A 157 10.60 -9.50 -2.92
CA GLY A 157 10.48 -10.30 -4.14
C GLY A 157 10.56 -9.46 -5.43
N LEU A 158 11.06 -8.23 -5.36
CA LEU A 158 11.13 -7.29 -6.49
C LEU A 158 12.45 -7.41 -7.27
N SER A 159 12.97 -8.63 -7.45
CA SER A 159 14.16 -8.91 -8.28
C SER A 159 15.42 -8.12 -7.88
N GLY A 160 15.63 -7.93 -6.58
CA GLY A 160 16.80 -7.24 -6.02
C GLY A 160 16.56 -5.80 -5.55
N LEU A 161 15.38 -5.22 -5.83
CA LEU A 161 15.00 -3.90 -5.32
C LEU A 161 14.50 -4.00 -3.86
N HIS A 162 15.03 -3.15 -2.98
CA HIS A 162 14.74 -3.10 -1.54
C HIS A 162 14.31 -1.68 -1.07
N LEU A 163 13.95 -1.54 0.21
CA LEU A 163 13.79 -0.22 0.83
C LEU A 163 15.16 0.44 1.02
N GLY A 164 15.23 1.76 0.83
CA GLY A 164 16.48 2.52 0.79
C GLY A 164 17.03 2.73 -0.62
N ASP A 165 16.70 1.86 -1.57
CA ASP A 165 17.10 2.02 -2.98
C ASP A 165 16.48 3.28 -3.60
N SER A 166 17.14 3.81 -4.63
CA SER A 166 16.73 5.04 -5.31
C SER A 166 15.57 4.82 -6.28
N ILE A 167 14.88 5.93 -6.64
CA ILE A 167 13.97 5.97 -7.79
C ILE A 167 14.64 5.40 -9.06
N GLY A 168 15.94 5.66 -9.27
CA GLY A 168 16.67 5.19 -10.45
C GLY A 168 16.75 3.66 -10.53
N GLU A 169 17.04 3.02 -9.40
CA GLU A 169 17.07 1.56 -9.28
C GLU A 169 15.67 0.95 -9.47
N ALA A 170 14.64 1.57 -8.89
CA ALA A 170 13.25 1.16 -9.12
C ALA A 170 12.87 1.18 -10.62
N LEU A 171 13.26 2.24 -11.34
CA LEU A 171 13.01 2.37 -12.78
C LEU A 171 13.80 1.37 -13.61
N ASN A 172 15.02 1.01 -13.20
CA ASN A 172 15.84 0.01 -13.88
C ASN A 172 15.28 -1.41 -13.70
N VAL A 173 14.75 -1.73 -12.52
CA VAL A 173 14.28 -3.09 -12.17
C VAL A 173 12.81 -3.32 -12.54
N LEU A 174 11.93 -2.35 -12.28
CA LEU A 174 10.48 -2.46 -12.53
C LEU A 174 10.04 -1.80 -13.85
N GLY A 175 10.92 -1.02 -14.49
CA GLY A 175 10.59 -0.25 -15.69
C GLY A 175 9.85 1.04 -15.38
N LYS A 176 9.09 1.54 -16.38
CA LYS A 176 8.33 2.79 -16.27
C LYS A 176 7.04 2.57 -15.45
N PRO A 177 6.76 3.37 -14.40
CA PRO A 177 5.49 3.35 -13.69
C PRO A 177 4.36 4.01 -14.47
N ASP A 178 3.13 3.61 -14.17
CA ASP A 178 1.88 4.22 -14.66
C ASP A 178 1.65 5.62 -14.07
N ASN A 179 2.04 5.82 -12.81
CA ASN A 179 2.04 7.12 -12.15
C ASN A 179 3.36 7.37 -11.43
N ARG A 180 3.90 8.58 -11.58
CA ARG A 180 5.12 9.03 -10.91
C ARG A 180 4.92 10.45 -10.37
N THR A 181 5.21 10.60 -9.09
CA THR A 181 5.39 11.87 -8.38
C THR A 181 6.70 11.81 -7.60
N ASP A 182 7.08 12.88 -6.92
CA ASP A 182 8.25 12.88 -6.03
C ASP A 182 8.05 12.06 -4.75
N TYR A 183 6.79 11.67 -4.46
CA TYR A 183 6.37 10.97 -3.24
C TYR A 183 5.99 9.50 -3.48
N VAL A 184 5.60 9.14 -4.71
CA VAL A 184 5.07 7.81 -5.04
C VAL A 184 5.42 7.44 -6.48
N LEU A 185 5.90 6.21 -6.66
CA LEU A 185 5.86 5.46 -7.92
C LEU A 185 4.74 4.42 -7.84
N ALA A 186 3.88 4.34 -8.84
CA ALA A 186 2.81 3.33 -8.89
C ALA A 186 2.79 2.56 -10.20
N TYR A 187 2.72 1.24 -10.10
CA TYR A 187 2.74 0.28 -11.20
C TYR A 187 1.44 -0.54 -11.14
N LYS A 188 0.60 -0.45 -12.17
CA LYS A 188 -0.62 -1.24 -12.30
C LYS A 188 -0.30 -2.57 -13.01
N ALA A 189 -0.80 -3.67 -12.46
CA ALA A 189 -0.61 -4.99 -13.02
C ALA A 189 -1.81 -5.89 -12.71
N LEU A 190 -2.47 -6.43 -13.75
CA LEU A 190 -3.75 -7.12 -13.64
C LEU A 190 -4.75 -6.28 -12.81
N ASN A 191 -5.31 -6.86 -11.75
CA ASN A 191 -6.23 -6.20 -10.82
C ASN A 191 -5.50 -5.69 -9.56
N THR A 192 -4.22 -5.31 -9.67
CA THR A 192 -3.39 -4.85 -8.54
C THR A 192 -2.63 -3.57 -8.86
N ILE A 193 -2.24 -2.85 -7.81
CA ILE A 193 -1.34 -1.71 -7.88
C ILE A 193 -0.20 -1.87 -6.87
N LEU A 194 1.02 -1.95 -7.38
CA LEU A 194 2.25 -1.90 -6.59
C LEU A 194 2.63 -0.42 -6.41
N LYS A 195 2.71 0.05 -5.18
CA LYS A 195 3.13 1.41 -4.82
C LYS A 195 4.46 1.35 -4.09
N LEU A 196 5.40 2.19 -4.51
CA LEU A 196 6.60 2.52 -3.76
C LEU A 196 6.44 3.95 -3.25
N ASP A 197 6.32 4.11 -1.94
CA ASP A 197 6.33 5.42 -1.31
C ASP A 197 7.79 5.88 -1.18
N VAL A 198 8.06 7.11 -1.57
CA VAL A 198 9.39 7.71 -1.76
C VAL A 198 9.55 8.91 -0.85
N ASP A 199 10.72 9.04 -0.24
CA ASP A 199 11.12 10.27 0.43
C ASP A 199 11.64 11.29 -0.59
N PRO A 200 11.00 12.46 -0.76
CA PRO A 200 11.33 13.42 -1.80
C PRO A 200 12.66 14.14 -1.55
N GLY A 201 13.19 14.13 -0.32
CA GLY A 201 14.47 14.78 0.02
C GLY A 201 15.68 13.96 -0.40
N SER A 202 15.60 12.64 -0.27
CA SER A 202 16.67 11.69 -0.62
C SER A 202 16.44 10.93 -1.93
N GLY A 203 15.20 10.90 -2.44
CA GLY A 203 14.83 10.10 -3.61
C GLY A 203 14.87 8.59 -3.35
N THR A 204 14.75 8.15 -2.10
CA THR A 204 14.83 6.75 -1.67
C THR A 204 13.47 6.15 -1.32
N ILE A 205 13.28 4.86 -1.59
CA ILE A 205 12.07 4.11 -1.25
C ILE A 205 11.97 3.96 0.28
N LYS A 206 10.82 4.30 0.85
CA LYS A 206 10.52 4.16 2.29
C LYS A 206 9.50 3.08 2.62
N SER A 207 8.62 2.71 1.69
CA SER A 207 7.80 1.51 1.83
C SER A 207 7.35 0.97 0.48
N ILE A 208 7.03 -0.31 0.44
CA ILE A 208 6.52 -1.00 -0.76
C ILE A 208 5.18 -1.63 -0.38
N LYS A 209 4.13 -1.42 -1.19
CA LYS A 209 2.77 -1.86 -0.88
C LYS A 209 2.10 -2.46 -2.10
N LEU A 210 1.32 -3.52 -1.91
CA LEU A 210 0.49 -4.13 -2.96
C LEU A 210 -0.97 -4.08 -2.52
N PHE A 211 -1.81 -3.44 -3.34
CA PHE A 211 -3.26 -3.28 -3.14
C PHE A 211 -4.03 -3.76 -4.39
N PRO A 212 -5.35 -3.98 -4.30
CA PRO A 212 -6.19 -4.14 -5.48
C PRO A 212 -6.17 -2.87 -6.33
N ALA A 213 -6.29 -3.01 -7.65
CA ALA A 213 -6.49 -1.88 -8.53
C ALA A 213 -7.96 -1.44 -8.52
N SER A 214 -8.19 -0.19 -8.18
CA SER A 214 -9.44 0.54 -8.41
C SER A 214 -9.56 1.02 -9.87
#